data_AF-A0AAJ1SMR4-F1
#
_entry.id   AF-A0AAJ1SMR4-F1
#
_cell.length_a   1.000
_cell.length_b   1.000
_cell.length_c   1.000
_cell.angle_alpha   90.00
_cell.angle_beta   90.00
_cell.angle_gamma   90.00
#
_symmetry.space_group_name_H-M   'P 1'
#
loop_
_entity.id
_entity.type
_entity.pdbx_description
1 polymer ?
#
loop_
_entity_poly.entity_id
_entity_poly.type
_entity_poly.pdbx_seq_one_letter_code
_entity_poly.pdbx_strand_id
1 'polypeptide(L)'
;IIETAKDGVKVKPEELEPAEAPKAAVEDAQPKGALPEGTVVGDGKIKYVLARVDSRLLHGQVATAWTKAVQPNRIIVVSDAVSKDDLRKRLIEQAAPPGVKANVIPISKMIEVAKDPRFGNTKALLLFENPEDVLTAVEGGVDIKELNVGSMAHSVGKVVVSKVLSMGQEDVEAFEKLEQKGVKFDVRKVPNDSRDNMDDILKKAKAELAKA
;
A
#
# COMPACT_ATOMS: atom_id res chain seq x y z
N ILE A 1 -16.32 -43.77 -17.73
CA ILE A 1 -15.62 -44.39 -18.87
C ILE A 1 -14.88 -43.27 -19.57
N ILE A 2 -13.55 -43.32 -19.58
CA ILE A 2 -12.67 -42.36 -20.27
C ILE A 2 -12.52 -42.86 -21.70
N GLU A 3 -12.67 -41.98 -22.69
CA GLU A 3 -12.03 -42.14 -24.01
C GLU A 3 -11.42 -40.82 -24.49
N THR A 4 -10.12 -40.68 -24.18
CA THR A 4 -9.04 -40.25 -25.08
C THR A 4 -9.11 -40.99 -26.44
N ALA A 5 -8.66 -40.55 -27.62
CA ALA A 5 -7.87 -39.42 -28.12
C ALA A 5 -7.72 -39.59 -29.68
N LYS A 6 -6.93 -38.68 -30.30
CA LYS A 6 -6.27 -38.75 -31.64
C LYS A 6 -7.06 -38.11 -32.80
N ASP A 7 -6.47 -37.43 -33.78
CA ASP A 7 -5.11 -36.96 -34.07
C ASP A 7 -5.24 -35.85 -35.14
N GLY A 8 -4.21 -35.03 -35.31
CA GLY A 8 -4.26 -33.80 -36.10
C GLY A 8 -4.35 -33.94 -37.62
N VAL A 9 -4.69 -32.83 -38.29
CA VAL A 9 -3.97 -32.20 -39.43
C VAL A 9 -4.61 -30.84 -39.73
N LYS A 10 -3.78 -29.81 -39.90
CA LYS A 10 -4.11 -28.40 -40.18
C LYS A 10 -4.81 -28.18 -41.53
N VAL A 11 -5.86 -27.35 -41.55
CA VAL A 11 -6.14 -26.37 -42.60
C VAL A 11 -7.02 -25.24 -42.03
N LYS A 12 -6.48 -24.01 -41.99
CA LYS A 12 -7.27 -22.77 -41.85
C LYS A 12 -8.18 -22.63 -43.08
N PRO A 13 -9.35 -22.00 -42.96
CA PRO A 13 -9.40 -20.56 -43.28
C PRO A 13 -9.75 -19.69 -42.08
N GLU A 14 -9.13 -18.51 -42.11
CA GLU A 14 -9.05 -17.48 -41.08
C GLU A 14 -10.26 -16.53 -41.12
N GLU A 15 -11.47 -17.07 -41.11
CA GLU A 15 -12.70 -16.28 -41.02
C GLU A 15 -13.70 -17.10 -40.21
N LEU A 16 -14.38 -16.48 -39.24
CA LEU A 16 -15.39 -17.03 -38.31
C LEU A 16 -14.97 -17.20 -36.83
N GLU A 17 -14.20 -16.24 -36.30
CA GLU A 17 -14.41 -15.83 -34.90
C GLU A 17 -15.26 -14.55 -34.88
N PRO A 18 -16.39 -14.49 -34.15
CA PRO A 18 -17.17 -13.27 -34.02
C PRO A 18 -16.33 -12.20 -33.31
N ALA A 19 -16.19 -11.05 -33.97
CA ALA A 19 -15.45 -9.89 -33.47
C ALA A 19 -15.87 -9.54 -32.04
N GLU A 20 -14.94 -9.66 -31.09
CA GLU A 20 -15.05 -9.00 -29.80
C GLU A 20 -15.12 -7.49 -30.04
N ALA A 21 -16.24 -6.89 -29.64
CA ALA A 21 -16.40 -5.45 -29.64
C ALA A 21 -15.24 -4.82 -28.84
N PRO A 22 -14.61 -3.74 -29.34
CA PRO A 22 -13.52 -3.10 -28.63
C PRO A 22 -14.04 -2.61 -27.28
N LYS A 23 -13.49 -3.17 -26.19
CA LYS A 23 -13.62 -2.58 -24.86
C LYS A 23 -13.11 -1.16 -24.97
N ALA A 24 -14.02 -0.20 -24.76
CA ALA A 24 -13.69 1.21 -24.66
C ALA A 24 -12.48 1.36 -23.73
N ALA A 25 -11.37 1.84 -24.30
CA ALA A 25 -10.23 2.27 -23.52
C ALA A 25 -10.74 3.34 -22.56
N VAL A 26 -10.64 3.08 -21.27
CA VAL A 26 -10.75 4.13 -20.26
C VAL A 26 -9.55 5.03 -20.51
N GLU A 27 -9.78 6.17 -21.17
CA GLU A 27 -8.75 7.17 -21.40
C GLU A 27 -8.18 7.60 -20.05
N ASP A 28 -6.91 7.27 -19.83
CA ASP A 28 -6.06 7.77 -18.78
C ASP A 28 -5.96 9.30 -19.01
N ALA A 29 -6.86 10.08 -18.40
CA ALA A 29 -6.88 11.54 -18.48
C ALA A 29 -5.76 12.17 -17.62
N GLN A 30 -4.55 11.62 -17.73
CA GLN A 30 -3.32 12.24 -17.23
C GLN A 30 -2.35 12.40 -18.40
N PRO A 31 -1.79 13.60 -18.61
CA PRO A 31 -0.87 13.84 -19.71
C PRO A 31 0.31 12.87 -19.62
N LYS A 32 0.53 12.09 -20.68
CA LYS A 32 1.74 11.29 -20.90
C LYS A 32 2.89 12.23 -21.26
N GLY A 33 3.45 12.89 -20.26
CA GLY A 33 4.62 13.75 -20.34
C GLY A 33 5.01 14.22 -18.95
N ALA A 34 6.31 14.44 -18.71
CA ALA A 34 6.74 15.11 -17.49
C ALA A 34 6.12 16.51 -17.48
N LEU A 35 5.14 16.73 -16.61
CA LEU A 35 4.55 18.05 -16.40
C LEU A 35 5.66 19.00 -15.94
N PRO A 36 5.79 20.20 -16.53
CA PRO A 36 6.79 21.17 -16.11
C PRO A 36 6.63 21.48 -14.62
N GLU A 37 7.76 21.66 -13.93
CA GLU A 37 7.78 22.04 -12.52
C GLU A 37 6.98 23.33 -12.32
N GLY A 38 6.06 23.35 -11.35
CA GLY A 38 5.13 24.46 -11.11
C GLY A 38 3.71 24.27 -11.67
N THR A 39 3.43 23.20 -12.41
CA THR A 39 2.06 22.90 -12.86
C THR A 39 1.20 22.40 -11.70
N VAL A 40 0.13 23.11 -11.36
CA VAL A 40 -0.86 22.66 -10.36
C VAL A 40 -1.92 21.82 -11.06
N VAL A 41 -2.09 20.57 -10.62
CA VAL A 41 -3.13 19.66 -11.12
C VAL A 41 -4.17 19.48 -10.02
N GLY A 42 -5.45 19.69 -10.31
CA GLY A 42 -6.52 19.56 -9.30
C GLY A 42 -6.39 20.59 -8.17
N ASP A 43 -6.46 20.14 -6.92
CA ASP A 43 -6.25 20.97 -5.72
C ASP A 43 -4.76 21.11 -5.33
N GLY A 44 -3.85 20.57 -6.15
CA GLY A 44 -2.42 20.60 -5.90
C GLY A 44 -1.96 19.74 -4.73
N LYS A 45 -2.80 18.83 -4.20
CA LYS A 45 -2.44 17.98 -3.05
C LYS A 45 -2.80 16.52 -3.28
N ILE A 46 -1.90 15.63 -2.87
CA ILE A 46 -2.20 14.20 -2.89
C ILE A 46 -3.34 13.91 -1.92
N LYS A 47 -4.33 13.16 -2.38
CA LYS A 47 -5.42 12.64 -1.54
C LYS A 47 -5.00 11.29 -1.00
N TYR A 48 -4.55 11.25 0.25
CA TYR A 48 -4.26 10.00 0.95
C TYR A 48 -5.56 9.32 1.38
N VAL A 49 -5.97 8.28 0.66
CA VAL A 49 -7.21 7.54 0.95
C VAL A 49 -7.03 6.47 2.01
N LEU A 50 -5.79 6.00 2.19
CA LEU A 50 -5.38 5.08 3.24
C LEU A 50 -3.86 5.16 3.41
N ALA A 51 -3.38 5.26 4.65
CA ALA A 51 -2.01 4.93 5.00
C ALA A 51 -2.05 3.65 5.82
N ARG A 52 -1.23 2.65 5.47
CA ARG A 52 -1.24 1.34 6.12
C ARG A 52 0.17 0.85 6.45
N VAL A 53 0.36 0.40 7.69
CA VAL A 53 1.52 -0.41 8.09
C VAL A 53 1.22 -1.88 7.84
N ASP A 54 1.97 -2.49 6.94
CA ASP A 54 1.92 -3.92 6.67
C ASP A 54 3.30 -4.42 6.28
N SER A 55 3.94 -5.23 7.12
CA SER A 55 5.28 -5.74 6.87
C SER A 55 5.38 -6.64 5.62
N ARG A 56 4.25 -7.03 5.03
CA ARG A 56 4.19 -7.78 3.75
C ARG A 56 3.83 -6.92 2.55
N LEU A 57 3.58 -5.61 2.77
CA LEU A 57 3.31 -4.63 1.73
C LEU A 57 2.15 -5.05 0.80
N LEU A 58 2.39 -5.11 -0.50
CA LEU A 58 1.38 -5.41 -1.49
C LEU A 58 1.28 -6.92 -1.73
N HIS A 59 0.37 -7.58 -1.00
CA HIS A 59 0.27 -9.04 -1.06
C HIS A 59 -1.17 -9.58 -1.01
N GLY A 60 -1.38 -10.68 -1.75
CA GLY A 60 -2.57 -11.54 -1.68
C GLY A 60 -3.91 -10.81 -1.81
N GLN A 61 -4.95 -11.38 -1.18
CA GLN A 61 -6.30 -10.83 -1.20
C GLN A 61 -6.47 -9.57 -0.35
N VAL A 62 -5.52 -9.28 0.56
CA VAL A 62 -5.57 -8.10 1.42
C VAL A 62 -5.42 -6.82 0.59
N ALA A 63 -4.43 -6.80 -0.31
CA ALA A 63 -4.23 -5.70 -1.26
C ALA A 63 -5.49 -5.42 -2.10
N THR A 64 -6.08 -6.48 -2.66
CA THR A 64 -7.31 -6.39 -3.47
C THR A 64 -8.50 -5.88 -2.67
N ALA A 65 -8.69 -6.36 -1.43
CA ALA A 65 -9.79 -5.94 -0.57
C ALA A 65 -9.71 -4.45 -0.22
N TRP A 66 -8.53 -3.97 0.19
CA TRP A 66 -8.32 -2.55 0.48
C TRP A 66 -8.46 -1.68 -0.76
N THR A 67 -7.89 -2.09 -1.89
CA THR A 67 -7.99 -1.36 -3.15
C THR A 67 -9.45 -1.20 -3.59
N LYS A 68 -10.29 -2.24 -3.44
CA LYS A 68 -11.73 -2.14 -3.72
C LYS A 68 -12.46 -1.22 -2.74
N ALA A 69 -12.08 -1.24 -1.47
CA ALA A 69 -12.74 -0.46 -0.43
C ALA A 69 -12.43 1.04 -0.51
N VAL A 70 -11.18 1.41 -0.79
CA VAL A 70 -10.73 2.83 -0.78
C VAL A 70 -10.49 3.42 -2.17
N GLN A 71 -10.55 2.59 -3.21
CA GLN A 71 -10.49 2.98 -4.63
C GLN A 71 -9.34 3.95 -4.97
N PRO A 72 -8.07 3.62 -4.62
CA PRO A 72 -6.93 4.44 -4.99
C PRO A 72 -6.67 4.34 -6.50
N ASN A 73 -6.13 5.40 -7.10
CA ASN A 73 -5.58 5.33 -8.46
C ASN A 73 -4.07 5.06 -8.46
N ARG A 74 -3.44 5.18 -7.28
CA ARG A 74 -2.02 4.89 -7.08
C ARG A 74 -1.76 4.24 -5.72
N ILE A 75 -0.91 3.22 -5.70
CA ILE A 75 -0.33 2.63 -4.50
C ILE A 75 1.12 3.07 -4.43
N ILE A 76 1.54 3.59 -3.29
CA ILE A 76 2.92 4.02 -3.06
C ILE A 76 3.45 3.25 -1.87
N VAL A 77 4.38 2.33 -2.13
CA VAL A 77 5.19 1.71 -1.09
C VAL A 77 6.32 2.66 -0.73
N VAL A 78 6.37 3.06 0.53
CA VAL A 78 7.38 3.97 1.07
C VAL A 78 8.31 3.15 1.94
N SER A 79 9.49 2.83 1.40
CA SER A 79 10.54 2.07 2.11
C SER A 79 11.89 2.28 1.44
N ASP A 80 12.86 2.72 2.23
CA ASP A 80 14.24 2.88 1.77
C ASP A 80 14.89 1.54 1.43
N ALA A 81 14.58 0.48 2.19
CA ALA A 81 15.11 -0.86 1.96
C ALA A 81 14.58 -1.45 0.65
N VAL A 82 13.26 -1.40 0.44
CA VAL A 82 12.63 -1.96 -0.77
C VAL A 82 12.96 -1.12 -2.00
N SER A 83 13.08 0.20 -1.87
CA SER A 83 13.43 1.07 -3.01
C SER A 83 14.80 0.74 -3.64
N LYS A 84 15.70 0.12 -2.86
CA LYS A 84 17.04 -0.30 -3.29
C LYS A 84 17.10 -1.76 -3.78
N ASP A 85 16.01 -2.52 -3.65
CA ASP A 85 15.92 -3.92 -4.08
C ASP A 85 15.09 -4.03 -5.37
N ASP A 86 15.78 -4.18 -6.49
CA ASP A 86 15.14 -4.24 -7.82
C ASP A 86 14.19 -5.42 -7.98
N LEU A 87 14.48 -6.56 -7.35
CA LEU A 87 13.61 -7.73 -7.42
C LEU A 87 12.32 -7.46 -6.64
N ARG A 88 12.44 -6.99 -5.39
CA ARG A 88 11.26 -6.68 -4.56
C ARG A 88 10.40 -5.57 -5.17
N LYS A 89 11.00 -4.53 -5.77
CA LYS A 89 10.25 -3.49 -6.50
C LYS A 89 9.41 -4.08 -7.62
N ARG A 90 10.01 -4.88 -8.50
CA ARG A 90 9.30 -5.50 -9.62
C ARG A 90 8.17 -6.40 -9.16
N LEU A 91 8.39 -7.19 -8.10
CA LEU A 91 7.36 -8.06 -7.54
C LEU A 91 6.18 -7.26 -6.98
N ILE A 92 6.45 -6.13 -6.30
CA ILE A 92 5.39 -5.22 -5.81
C ILE A 92 4.64 -4.59 -6.98
N GLU A 93 5.34 -4.12 -8.01
CA GLU A 93 4.69 -3.52 -9.19
C GLU A 93 3.81 -4.53 -9.93
N GLN A 94 4.23 -5.79 -10.01
CA GLN A 94 3.45 -6.89 -10.58
C GLN A 94 2.27 -7.34 -9.71
N ALA A 95 2.35 -7.13 -8.39
CA ALA A 95 1.27 -7.43 -7.44
C ALA A 95 0.16 -6.36 -7.43
N ALA A 96 0.33 -5.27 -8.18
CA ALA A 96 -0.65 -4.19 -8.27
C ALA A 96 -1.98 -4.67 -8.86
N PRO A 97 -3.12 -4.37 -8.22
CA PRO A 97 -4.43 -4.68 -8.79
C PRO A 97 -4.65 -3.98 -10.14
N PRO A 98 -5.45 -4.59 -11.05
CA PRO A 98 -5.74 -4.00 -12.36
C PRO A 98 -6.31 -2.58 -12.23
N GLY A 99 -5.79 -1.65 -13.04
CA GLY A 99 -6.22 -0.26 -13.06
C GLY A 99 -5.59 0.65 -11.99
N VAL A 100 -4.69 0.13 -11.14
CA VAL A 100 -3.99 0.90 -10.11
C VAL A 100 -2.48 0.87 -10.37
N LYS A 101 -1.84 2.05 -10.42
CA LYS A 101 -0.39 2.15 -10.61
C LYS A 101 0.30 1.93 -9.26
N ALA A 102 1.29 1.04 -9.18
CA ALA A 102 2.12 0.87 -7.99
C ALA A 102 3.52 1.45 -8.19
N ASN A 103 4.06 2.09 -7.16
CA ASN A 103 5.43 2.58 -7.13
C ASN A 103 6.07 2.28 -5.79
N VAL A 104 7.38 2.03 -5.80
CA VAL A 104 8.19 1.93 -4.60
C VAL A 104 9.17 3.08 -4.57
N ILE A 105 9.15 3.89 -3.52
CA ILE A 105 10.00 5.06 -3.37
C ILE A 105 10.62 5.12 -1.97
N PRO A 106 11.79 5.77 -1.81
CA PRO A 106 12.34 6.06 -0.50
C PRO A 106 11.51 7.14 0.23
N ILE A 107 11.69 7.24 1.55
CA ILE A 107 10.93 8.14 2.42
C ILE A 107 11.18 9.60 2.04
N SER A 108 12.44 9.95 1.75
CA SER A 108 12.83 11.28 1.28
C SER A 108 12.05 11.69 0.02
N LYS A 109 11.87 10.76 -0.92
CA LYS A 109 11.12 11.03 -2.15
C LYS A 109 9.63 11.20 -1.89
N MET A 110 9.07 10.47 -0.92
CA MET A 110 7.67 10.67 -0.52
C MET A 110 7.45 12.09 0.03
N ILE A 111 8.39 12.62 0.82
CA ILE A 111 8.32 13.98 1.35
C ILE A 111 8.35 15.03 0.24
N GLU A 112 9.18 14.84 -0.79
CA GLU A 112 9.20 15.70 -1.97
C GLU A 112 7.87 15.64 -2.75
N VAL A 113 7.38 14.42 -3.02
CA VAL A 113 6.16 14.17 -3.79
C VAL A 113 4.93 14.70 -3.06
N ALA A 114 4.90 14.68 -1.74
CA ALA A 114 3.82 15.25 -0.93
C ALA A 114 3.70 16.78 -1.09
N LYS A 115 4.79 17.47 -1.43
CA LYS A 115 4.84 18.92 -1.62
C LYS A 115 4.66 19.33 -3.08
N ASP A 116 4.64 18.37 -4.01
CA ASP A 116 4.58 18.62 -5.44
C ASP A 116 3.12 18.78 -5.92
N PRO A 117 2.74 19.98 -6.41
CA PRO A 117 1.37 20.28 -6.81
C PRO A 117 0.92 19.55 -8.08
N ARG A 118 1.83 18.90 -8.80
CA ARG A 118 1.50 18.08 -9.99
C ARG A 118 0.68 16.84 -9.64
N PHE A 119 0.67 16.42 -8.37
CA PHE A 119 0.00 15.21 -7.93
C PHE A 119 -1.43 15.40 -7.42
N GLY A 120 -2.08 16.56 -7.59
CA GLY A 120 -3.42 16.78 -7.01
C GLY A 120 -4.58 15.95 -7.58
N ASN A 121 -4.38 15.25 -8.70
CA ASN A 121 -5.31 14.20 -9.16
C ASN A 121 -4.99 12.80 -8.60
N THR A 122 -4.03 12.67 -7.69
CA THR A 122 -3.60 11.39 -7.13
C THR A 122 -4.41 11.04 -5.89
N LYS A 123 -5.05 9.86 -5.92
CA LYS A 123 -5.66 9.20 -4.77
C LYS A 123 -4.74 8.06 -4.36
N ALA A 124 -3.90 8.33 -3.36
CA ALA A 124 -2.82 7.44 -2.96
C ALA A 124 -3.21 6.54 -1.79
N LEU A 125 -2.92 5.25 -1.92
CA LEU A 125 -2.80 4.31 -0.81
C LEU A 125 -1.32 4.18 -0.47
N LEU A 126 -0.92 4.62 0.73
CA LEU A 126 0.45 4.50 1.22
C LEU A 126 0.64 3.18 1.97
N LEU A 127 1.73 2.47 1.68
CA LEU A 127 2.15 1.26 2.37
C LEU A 127 3.52 1.46 3.01
N PHE A 128 3.62 1.15 4.29
CA PHE A 128 4.85 1.22 5.07
C PHE A 128 5.16 -0.16 5.68
N GLU A 129 6.44 -0.48 5.86
CA GLU A 129 6.85 -1.74 6.50
C GLU A 129 6.73 -1.68 8.04
N ASN A 130 6.94 -0.48 8.62
CA ASN A 130 7.02 -0.25 10.06
C ASN A 130 6.45 1.14 10.42
N PRO A 131 6.11 1.42 11.69
CA PRO A 131 5.63 2.72 12.14
C PRO A 131 6.69 3.83 12.17
N GLU A 132 7.98 3.49 12.24
CA GLU A 132 9.09 4.45 12.27
C GLU A 132 9.20 5.23 10.95
N ASP A 133 9.02 4.55 9.82
CA ASP A 133 8.97 5.15 8.49
C ASP A 133 7.75 6.08 8.36
N VAL A 134 6.62 5.71 8.98
CA VAL A 134 5.42 6.56 9.04
C VAL A 134 5.72 7.82 9.83
N LEU A 135 6.34 7.68 11.01
CA LEU A 135 6.73 8.81 11.85
C LEU A 135 7.64 9.78 11.07
N THR A 136 8.65 9.25 10.40
CA THR A 136 9.58 10.04 9.57
C THR A 136 8.85 10.77 8.45
N ALA A 137 7.89 10.10 7.78
CA ALA A 137 7.08 10.72 6.73
C ALA A 137 6.19 11.86 7.28
N VAL A 138 5.52 11.64 8.42
CA VAL A 138 4.69 12.65 9.07
C VAL A 138 5.53 13.85 9.51
N GLU A 139 6.71 13.62 10.07
CA GLU A 139 7.66 14.68 10.46
C GLU A 139 8.21 15.45 9.26
N GLY A 140 8.36 14.80 8.10
CA GLY A 140 8.73 15.44 6.85
C GLY A 140 7.63 16.32 6.22
N GLY A 141 6.41 16.26 6.74
CA GLY A 141 5.26 17.05 6.28
C GLY A 141 4.25 16.28 5.42
N VAL A 142 4.26 14.94 5.46
CA VAL A 142 3.20 14.12 4.83
C VAL A 142 1.96 14.13 5.74
N ASP A 143 0.83 14.67 5.25
CA ASP A 143 -0.42 14.80 6.02
C ASP A 143 -1.17 13.45 6.14
N ILE A 144 -0.78 12.63 7.12
CA ILE A 144 -1.44 11.36 7.46
C ILE A 144 -2.34 11.57 8.67
N LYS A 145 -3.67 11.50 8.48
CA LYS A 145 -4.66 11.71 9.56
C LYS A 145 -5.09 10.43 10.25
N GLU A 146 -5.16 9.34 9.50
CA GLU A 146 -5.53 8.02 9.98
C GLU A 146 -4.53 7.00 9.43
N LEU A 147 -3.97 6.19 10.32
CA LEU A 147 -3.05 5.12 10.02
C LEU A 147 -3.71 3.78 10.33
N ASN A 148 -3.88 2.96 9.29
CA ASN A 148 -4.33 1.60 9.44
C ASN A 148 -3.16 0.69 9.82
N VAL A 149 -3.38 -0.17 10.81
CA VAL A 149 -2.36 -1.08 11.35
C VAL A 149 -2.77 -2.50 11.00
N GLY A 150 -2.08 -3.04 10.00
CA GLY A 150 -2.47 -4.26 9.32
C GLY A 150 -1.76 -5.50 9.81
N SER A 151 -0.44 -5.55 9.58
CA SER A 151 0.39 -6.61 10.10
C SER A 151 1.81 -6.15 10.37
N MET A 152 2.38 -6.63 11.48
CA MET A 152 3.76 -6.36 11.87
C MET A 152 4.39 -7.69 12.25
N ALA A 153 5.33 -8.15 11.44
CA ALA A 153 5.99 -9.43 11.62
C ALA A 153 6.81 -9.48 12.92
N HIS A 154 6.89 -10.66 13.50
CA HIS A 154 7.79 -10.93 14.62
C HIS A 154 9.25 -10.94 14.15
N SER A 155 10.11 -10.34 14.95
CA SER A 155 11.57 -10.39 14.82
C SER A 155 12.19 -10.43 16.21
N VAL A 156 13.49 -10.73 16.27
CA VAL A 156 14.25 -10.69 17.53
C VAL A 156 14.06 -9.32 18.19
N GLY A 157 13.74 -9.32 19.49
CA GLY A 157 13.48 -8.10 20.26
C GLY A 157 12.03 -7.57 20.21
N LYS A 158 11.14 -8.15 19.40
CA LYS A 158 9.72 -7.79 19.37
C LYS A 158 8.88 -8.81 20.16
N VAL A 159 7.87 -8.33 20.88
CA VAL A 159 6.90 -9.18 21.60
C VAL A 159 5.63 -9.33 20.77
N VAL A 160 4.99 -10.50 20.89
CA VAL A 160 3.72 -10.77 20.18
C VAL A 160 2.57 -10.15 20.96
N VAL A 161 1.89 -9.17 20.36
CA VAL A 161 0.77 -8.46 21.01
C VAL A 161 -0.58 -8.96 20.52
N SER A 162 -0.66 -9.34 19.24
CA SER A 162 -1.83 -9.97 18.64
C SER A 162 -1.41 -11.06 17.65
N LYS A 163 -2.38 -11.77 17.05
CA LYS A 163 -2.12 -12.81 16.04
C LYS A 163 -1.32 -12.31 14.83
N VAL A 164 -1.42 -11.02 14.53
CA VAL A 164 -0.81 -10.42 13.32
C VAL A 164 0.09 -9.23 13.63
N LEU A 165 0.25 -8.88 14.91
CA LEU A 165 1.06 -7.75 15.35
C LEU A 165 2.08 -8.22 16.37
N SER A 166 3.34 -7.94 16.07
CA SER A 166 4.45 -7.99 17.00
C SER A 166 5.11 -6.61 17.03
N MET A 167 5.49 -6.16 18.23
CA MET A 167 5.99 -4.81 18.45
C MET A 167 7.23 -4.86 19.34
N GLY A 168 8.25 -4.08 18.99
CA GLY A 168 9.40 -3.77 19.83
C GLY A 168 9.22 -2.45 20.57
N GLN A 169 10.22 -2.08 21.35
CA GLN A 169 10.24 -0.80 22.07
C GLN A 169 10.16 0.39 21.10
N GLU A 170 10.92 0.36 20.01
CA GLU A 170 10.95 1.41 18.98
C GLU A 170 9.59 1.57 18.28
N ASP A 171 8.89 0.46 18.00
CA ASP A 171 7.55 0.50 17.41
C ASP A 171 6.56 1.20 18.33
N VAL A 172 6.57 0.85 19.63
CA VAL A 172 5.68 1.46 20.64
C VAL A 172 5.92 2.96 20.73
N GLU A 173 7.19 3.37 20.84
CA GLU A 173 7.55 4.78 20.89
C GLU A 173 7.14 5.54 19.61
N ALA A 174 7.25 4.90 18.44
CA ALA A 174 6.80 5.49 17.19
C ALA A 174 5.28 5.71 17.18
N PHE A 175 4.49 4.74 17.63
CA PHE A 175 3.03 4.90 17.74
C PHE A 175 2.64 5.99 18.73
N GLU A 176 3.30 6.10 19.88
CA GLU A 176 3.03 7.18 20.85
C GLU A 176 3.34 8.57 20.27
N LYS A 177 4.47 8.71 19.55
CA LYS A 177 4.81 9.97 18.88
C LYS A 177 3.82 10.31 17.77
N LEU A 178 3.35 9.32 17.02
CA LEU A 178 2.30 9.50 16.01
C LEU A 178 0.98 9.95 16.65
N GLU A 179 0.60 9.36 17.79
CA GLU A 179 -0.58 9.75 18.55
C GLU A 179 -0.50 11.20 19.04
N GLN A 180 0.66 11.61 19.58
CA GLN A 180 0.91 12.99 20.02
C GLN A 180 0.82 14.01 18.87
N LYS A 181 1.11 13.58 17.63
CA LYS A 181 0.92 14.40 16.42
C LYS A 181 -0.52 14.39 15.91
N GLY A 182 -1.44 13.71 16.59
CA GLY A 182 -2.87 13.67 16.27
C GLY A 182 -3.25 12.61 15.22
N VAL A 183 -2.37 11.65 14.93
CA VAL A 183 -2.69 10.53 14.02
C VAL A 183 -3.63 9.56 14.72
N LYS A 184 -4.75 9.23 14.08
CA LYS A 184 -5.69 8.20 14.56
C LYS A 184 -5.28 6.84 14.06
N PHE A 185 -5.55 5.79 14.84
CA PHE A 185 -5.24 4.42 14.47
C PHE A 185 -6.47 3.59 14.14
N ASP A 186 -6.40 2.86 13.04
CA ASP A 186 -7.41 1.88 12.62
C ASP A 186 -6.77 0.48 12.58
N VAL A 187 -6.92 -0.29 13.67
CA VAL A 187 -6.27 -1.59 13.78
C VAL A 187 -7.17 -2.68 13.20
N ARG A 188 -6.88 -3.14 11.98
CA ARG A 188 -7.57 -4.27 11.33
C ARG A 188 -6.82 -4.76 10.10
N LYS A 189 -6.93 -6.06 9.82
CA LYS A 189 -6.22 -6.69 8.71
C LYS A 189 -6.90 -6.42 7.37
N VAL A 190 -8.21 -6.60 7.27
CA VAL A 190 -9.01 -6.29 6.07
C VAL A 190 -10.17 -5.34 6.39
N PRO A 191 -10.77 -4.66 5.39
CA PRO A 191 -11.84 -3.69 5.64
C PRO A 191 -13.05 -4.23 6.40
N ASN A 192 -13.35 -5.52 6.26
CA ASN A 192 -14.51 -6.16 6.88
C ASN A 192 -14.27 -6.67 8.30
N ASP A 193 -13.03 -6.62 8.79
CA ASP A 193 -12.72 -7.01 10.17
C ASP A 193 -13.20 -5.92 11.15
N SER A 194 -13.53 -6.33 12.38
CA SER A 194 -13.74 -5.41 13.49
C SER A 194 -12.44 -4.66 13.82
N ARG A 195 -12.57 -3.42 14.27
CA ARG A 195 -11.42 -2.62 14.71
C ARG A 195 -10.97 -3.06 16.10
N ASP A 196 -9.69 -3.36 16.25
CA ASP A 196 -9.08 -3.59 17.55
C ASP A 196 -8.76 -2.25 18.24
N ASN A 197 -8.65 -2.28 19.57
CA ASN A 197 -8.29 -1.11 20.36
C ASN A 197 -6.77 -0.93 20.42
N MET A 198 -6.27 0.19 19.87
CA MET A 198 -4.83 0.49 19.87
C MET A 198 -4.27 0.65 21.29
N ASP A 199 -4.99 1.28 22.21
CA ASP A 199 -4.50 1.55 23.56
C ASP A 199 -4.24 0.25 24.32
N ASP A 200 -5.14 -0.73 24.14
CA ASP A 200 -5.01 -2.04 24.77
C ASP A 200 -3.84 -2.82 24.18
N ILE A 201 -3.61 -2.69 22.87
CA ILE A 201 -2.45 -3.29 22.18
C ILE A 201 -1.14 -2.67 22.69
N LEU A 202 -1.05 -1.33 22.79
CA LEU A 202 0.15 -0.65 23.28
C LEU A 202 0.44 -0.95 24.75
N LYS A 203 -0.60 -0.99 25.60
CA LYS A 203 -0.45 -1.41 27.00
C LYS A 203 0.09 -2.83 27.12
N LYS A 204 -0.45 -3.76 26.32
CA LYS A 204 0.04 -5.14 26.28
C LYS A 204 1.47 -5.22 25.76
N ALA A 205 1.81 -4.47 24.71
CA ALA A 205 3.18 -4.39 24.18
C ALA A 205 4.18 -4.02 25.27
N LYS A 206 3.90 -2.93 26.01
CA LYS A 206 4.75 -2.46 27.11
C LYS A 206 4.86 -3.47 28.24
N ALA A 207 3.74 -4.10 28.62
CA ALA A 207 3.73 -5.09 29.70
C ALA A 207 4.54 -6.34 29.34
N GLU A 208 4.52 -6.77 28.08
CA GLU A 208 5.31 -7.93 27.62
C GLU A 208 6.79 -7.55 27.40
N LEU A 209 7.08 -6.36 26.87
CA LEU A 209 8.46 -5.86 26.72
C LEU A 209 9.17 -5.68 28.06
N ALA A 210 8.45 -5.28 29.11
CA ALA A 210 9.03 -5.16 30.45
C ALA A 210 9.36 -6.52 31.11
N LYS A 211 8.86 -7.63 30.56
CA LYS A 211 9.12 -9.00 31.05
C LYS A 211 10.20 -9.73 30.25
N ALA A 212 10.53 -9.23 29.06
CA ALA A 212 11.50 -9.82 28.13
C ALA A 212 12.93 -9.38 28.48
#